data_AF-A0AAV8X549-F1
#
_entry.id   AF-A0AAV8X549-F1
#
_cell.length_a   1.000
_cell.length_b   1.000
_cell.length_c   1.000
_cell.angle_alpha   90.00
_cell.angle_beta   90.00
_cell.angle_gamma   90.00
#
_symmetry.space_group_name_H-M   'P 1'
#
loop_
_entity.id
_entity.type
_entity.pdbx_description
1 polymer ?
#
loop_
_entity_poly.entity_id
_entity_poly.type
_entity_poly.pdbx_seq_one_letter_code
_entity_poly.pdbx_strand_id
1 'polypeptide(L)'
;PVIIEVPHFAALRGKEREIVILRSDNGESWKEHTVEATEEVLNEVLHDSFDAEDLNQLEDMSSGRITRILTQDFPQYFAVVSRIRQEVHAIGPEGGMVSSTVVPQVQAVFPEGALTKKIKVGLQVNLFKPRKGVPLEKLRKITVNHIPKKKRWSLVW
;
A
#
# COMPACT_ATOMS: atom_id res chain seq x y z
N PRO A 1 21.98 4.12 10.55
CA PRO A 1 20.65 3.46 10.45
C PRO A 1 20.82 1.95 10.61
N VAL A 2 19.83 1.24 11.13
CA VAL A 2 19.85 -0.23 11.25
C VAL A 2 18.75 -0.85 10.39
N ILE A 3 19.02 -2.04 9.85
CA ILE A 3 18.05 -2.81 9.05
C ILE A 3 17.59 -4.00 9.89
N ILE A 4 16.27 -4.19 9.95
CA ILE A 4 15.63 -5.36 10.58
C ILE A 4 14.93 -6.14 9.49
N GLU A 5 15.30 -7.40 9.31
CA GLU A 5 14.60 -8.30 8.38
C GLU A 5 13.52 -9.10 9.12
N VAL A 6 12.29 -9.03 8.61
CA VAL A 6 11.13 -9.69 9.21
C VAL A 6 10.46 -10.59 8.17
N PRO A 7 10.44 -11.92 8.37
CA PRO A 7 9.66 -12.81 7.52
C PRO A 7 8.17 -12.59 7.74
N HIS A 8 7.38 -12.69 6.68
CA HIS A 8 5.93 -12.60 6.71
C HIS A 8 5.28 -13.65 5.80
N PHE A 9 4.02 -13.97 6.12
CA PHE A 9 3.23 -14.97 5.39
C PHE A 9 2.13 -14.34 4.53
N ALA A 10 2.16 -13.01 4.36
CA ALA A 10 1.17 -12.30 3.56
C ALA A 10 1.22 -12.71 2.08
N ALA A 11 0.05 -13.03 1.52
CA ALA A 11 -0.10 -13.24 0.09
C ALA A 11 -0.38 -11.90 -0.61
N LEU A 12 0.65 -11.32 -1.24
CA LEU A 12 0.55 -9.99 -1.87
C LEU A 12 -0.24 -9.99 -3.20
N ARG A 13 -0.44 -11.18 -3.78
CA ARG A 13 -1.24 -11.39 -5.01
C ARG A 13 -0.80 -10.45 -6.15
N GLY A 14 0.50 -10.43 -6.43
CA GLY A 14 1.08 -9.47 -7.36
C GLY A 14 1.14 -8.08 -6.72
N LYS A 15 0.42 -7.11 -7.28
CA LYS A 15 0.36 -5.72 -6.78
C LYS A 15 -0.95 -5.36 -6.07
N GLU A 16 -1.87 -6.32 -5.88
CA GLU A 16 -3.18 -6.07 -5.24
C GLU A 16 -3.05 -5.64 -3.78
N ARG A 17 -2.03 -6.13 -3.09
CA ARG A 17 -1.74 -5.80 -1.69
C ARG A 17 -0.32 -5.29 -1.55
N GLU A 18 -0.10 -4.52 -0.50
CA GLU A 18 1.21 -4.03 -0.10
C GLU A 18 1.47 -4.39 1.36
N ILE A 19 2.75 -4.39 1.73
CA ILE A 19 3.17 -4.39 3.13
C ILE A 19 3.41 -2.96 3.55
N VAL A 20 2.89 -2.58 4.72
CA VAL A 20 3.27 -1.36 5.42
C VAL A 20 3.77 -1.69 6.81
N ILE A 21 4.71 -0.87 7.28
CA ILE A 21 5.24 -0.98 8.64
C ILE A 21 4.51 0.04 9.50
N LEU A 22 3.94 -0.42 10.60
CA LEU A 22 3.47 0.46 11.65
C LEU A 22 4.42 0.38 12.84
N ARG A 23 4.51 1.47 13.59
CA ARG A 23 5.25 1.53 14.85
C ARG A 23 4.43 2.14 15.97
N SER A 24 4.75 1.73 17.19
CA SER A 24 4.19 2.29 18.42
C SER A 24 5.26 2.46 19.48
N ASP A 25 5.36 3.66 20.04
CA ASP A 25 6.33 3.98 21.08
C ASP A 25 5.77 3.62 22.49
N ASN A 26 4.47 3.32 22.62
CA ASN A 26 3.78 3.05 23.89
C ASN A 26 2.81 1.85 23.87
N GLY A 27 2.60 1.20 22.72
CA GLY A 27 1.65 0.10 22.54
C GLY A 27 0.19 0.50 22.31
N GLU A 28 -0.15 1.79 22.45
CA GLU A 28 -1.54 2.27 22.35
C GLU A 28 -1.81 3.00 21.03
N SER A 29 -0.89 3.87 20.62
CA SER A 29 -1.03 4.65 19.38
C SER A 29 -0.10 4.11 18.30
N TRP A 30 -0.61 3.98 17.09
CA TRP A 30 0.11 3.43 15.95
C TRP A 30 0.21 4.47 14.84
N LYS A 31 1.42 4.62 14.29
CA LYS A 31 1.70 5.48 13.14
C LYS A 31 2.42 4.66 12.07
N GLU A 32 2.25 5.05 10.81
CA GLU A 32 3.02 4.46 9.72
C GLU A 32 4.51 4.80 9.92
N HIS A 33 5.36 3.78 9.88
CA HIS A 33 6.80 3.94 9.96
C HIS A 33 7.33 4.23 8.55
N THR A 34 7.38 5.52 8.23
CA THR A 34 8.02 6.02 7.02
C THR A 34 9.43 6.44 7.35
N VAL A 35 10.44 5.82 6.74
CA VAL A 35 11.77 6.42 6.71
C VAL A 35 11.84 7.26 5.46
N GLU A 36 12.08 8.55 5.61
CA GLU A 36 12.49 9.42 4.49
C GLU A 36 13.93 9.07 4.11
N ALA A 37 14.13 7.87 3.56
CA ALA A 37 15.37 7.48 2.93
C ALA A 37 15.09 7.49 1.43
N THR A 38 15.82 8.33 0.70
CA THR A 38 15.83 8.21 -0.76
C THR A 38 16.44 6.85 -1.13
N GLU A 39 16.09 6.31 -2.30
CA GLU A 39 16.60 4.99 -2.72
C GLU A 39 18.14 4.95 -2.70
N GLU A 40 18.81 6.09 -2.89
CA GLU A 40 20.27 6.22 -2.78
C GLU A 40 20.78 5.93 -1.36
N VAL A 41 20.17 6.51 -0.33
CA VAL A 41 20.58 6.29 1.08
C VAL A 41 20.32 4.84 1.49
N LEU A 42 19.25 4.22 0.96
CA LEU A 42 18.98 2.80 1.19
C LEU A 42 20.06 1.93 0.55
N ASN A 43 20.44 2.22 -0.70
CA ASN A 43 21.47 1.48 -1.43
C ASN A 43 22.86 1.64 -0.81
N GLU A 44 23.20 2.82 -0.28
CA GLU A 44 24.45 3.06 0.45
C GLU A 44 24.49 2.26 1.76
N VAL A 45 23.45 2.33 2.58
CA VAL A 45 23.39 1.54 3.82
C VAL A 45 23.42 0.04 3.54
N LEU A 46 22.78 -0.41 2.46
CA LEU A 46 22.82 -1.81 2.04
C LEU A 46 24.23 -2.22 1.58
N HIS A 47 24.93 -1.39 0.81
CA HIS A 47 26.32 -1.67 0.39
C HIS A 47 27.33 -1.61 1.54
N ASP A 48 27.11 -0.75 2.53
CA ASP A 48 27.99 -0.64 3.70
C ASP A 48 27.74 -1.75 4.73
N SER A 49 26.54 -2.33 4.76
CA SER A 49 26.14 -3.33 5.77
C SER A 49 26.21 -4.77 5.29
N PHE A 50 26.28 -5.01 3.97
CA PHE A 50 26.24 -6.35 3.38
C PHE A 50 27.30 -6.51 2.29
N ASP A 51 27.95 -7.68 2.25
CA ASP A 51 28.87 -8.01 1.17
C ASP A 51 28.11 -8.30 -0.13
N ALA A 52 28.79 -8.24 -1.27
CA ALA A 52 28.18 -8.42 -2.59
C ALA A 52 27.45 -9.78 -2.76
N GLU A 53 27.88 -10.82 -2.05
CA GLU A 53 27.21 -12.13 -2.03
C GLU A 53 25.89 -12.10 -1.24
N ASP A 54 25.83 -11.33 -0.15
CA ASP A 54 24.61 -11.11 0.63
C ASP A 54 23.62 -10.25 -0.16
N LEU A 55 24.09 -9.22 -0.87
CA LEU A 55 23.27 -8.42 -1.80
C LEU A 55 22.61 -9.24 -2.90
N ASN A 56 23.31 -10.23 -3.46
CA ASN A 56 22.71 -11.16 -4.43
C ASN A 56 21.67 -12.08 -3.77
N GLN A 57 21.88 -12.52 -2.53
CA GLN A 57 20.85 -13.22 -1.75
C GLN A 57 19.66 -12.29 -1.42
N LEU A 58 19.88 -10.99 -1.21
CA LEU A 58 18.82 -10.00 -0.97
C LEU A 58 17.88 -9.85 -2.18
N GLU A 59 18.38 -10.04 -3.41
CA GLU A 59 17.60 -10.13 -4.65
C GLU A 59 16.97 -11.53 -4.87
N ASP A 60 17.64 -12.61 -4.46
CA ASP A 60 17.17 -14.00 -4.65
C ASP A 60 16.17 -14.48 -3.58
N MET A 61 16.17 -13.86 -2.38
CA MET A 61 15.12 -13.98 -1.35
C MET A 61 13.77 -13.38 -1.79
N SER A 62 13.67 -12.91 -3.04
CA SER A 62 12.50 -12.39 -3.76
C SER A 62 11.32 -13.36 -3.89
N SER A 63 11.24 -14.43 -3.08
CA SER A 63 9.95 -15.06 -2.75
C SER A 63 8.91 -14.05 -2.23
N GLY A 64 9.33 -12.82 -1.89
CA GLY A 64 8.49 -11.68 -1.55
C GLY A 64 7.90 -11.80 -0.14
N ARG A 65 8.54 -12.60 0.71
CA ARG A 65 8.09 -12.96 2.06
C ARG A 65 8.97 -12.40 3.17
N ILE A 66 9.94 -11.55 2.86
CA ILE A 66 10.75 -10.85 3.87
C ILE A 66 10.53 -9.36 3.64
N THR A 67 10.21 -8.65 4.71
CA THR A 67 10.15 -7.19 4.72
C THR A 67 11.32 -6.64 5.51
N ARG A 68 11.97 -5.62 4.97
CA ARG A 68 13.10 -4.93 5.61
C ARG A 68 12.60 -3.64 6.22
N ILE A 69 12.84 -3.46 7.51
CA ILE A 69 12.51 -2.25 8.26
C ILE A 69 13.82 -1.52 8.49
N LEU A 70 14.04 -0.43 7.75
CA LEU A 70 15.09 0.53 8.06
C LEU A 70 14.63 1.37 9.25
N THR A 71 15.46 1.59 10.26
CA THR A 71 15.11 2.48 11.38
C THR A 71 16.34 3.18 11.95
N GLN A 72 16.14 4.35 12.58
CA GLN A 72 17.19 5.09 13.28
C GLN A 72 17.08 4.96 14.80
N ASP A 73 15.91 4.54 15.29
CA ASP A 73 15.56 4.35 16.69
C ASP A 73 14.66 3.11 16.86
N PHE A 74 14.52 2.64 18.09
CA PHE A 74 13.72 1.45 18.40
C PHE A 74 12.43 1.84 19.13
N PRO A 75 11.25 1.77 18.46
CA PRO A 75 9.97 1.86 19.14
C PRO A 75 9.73 0.64 20.03
N GLN A 76 8.75 0.72 20.93
CA GLN A 76 8.34 -0.43 21.73
C GLN A 76 7.82 -1.58 20.85
N TYR A 77 7.11 -1.25 19.75
CA TYR A 77 6.58 -2.23 18.82
C TYR A 77 6.72 -1.80 17.36
N PHE A 78 6.97 -2.79 16.51
CA PHE A 78 6.72 -2.75 15.07
C PHE A 78 5.60 -3.73 14.71
N ALA A 79 4.86 -3.43 13.65
CA ALA A 79 3.91 -4.34 13.05
C ALA A 79 4.07 -4.36 11.52
N VAL A 80 4.22 -5.57 10.97
CA VAL A 80 4.22 -5.81 9.53
C VAL A 80 2.79 -6.08 9.09
N VAL A 81 2.19 -5.15 8.36
CA VAL A 81 0.76 -5.19 8.02
C VAL A 81 0.59 -5.33 6.52
N SER A 82 -0.12 -6.37 6.09
CA SER A 82 -0.58 -6.46 4.70
C SER A 82 -1.94 -5.79 4.52
N ARG A 83 -2.02 -4.79 3.64
CA ARG A 83 -3.27 -4.11 3.27
C ARG A 83 -3.46 -4.06 1.75
N ILE A 84 -4.65 -3.66 1.29
CA ILE A 84 -4.89 -3.41 -0.14
C ILE A 84 -4.02 -2.23 -0.55
N ARG A 85 -3.38 -2.33 -1.72
CA ARG A 85 -2.53 -1.27 -2.26
C ARG A 85 -3.34 0.03 -2.35
N GLN A 86 -2.72 1.12 -1.91
CA GLN A 86 -3.35 2.44 -1.88
C GLN A 86 -2.51 3.47 -2.61
N GLU A 87 -3.06 4.02 -3.70
CA GLU A 87 -2.47 5.12 -4.44
C GLU A 87 -2.87 6.44 -3.80
N VAL A 88 -1.90 7.14 -3.20
CA VAL A 88 -2.12 8.40 -2.48
C VAL A 88 -1.59 9.58 -3.30
N HIS A 89 -2.46 10.54 -3.62
CA HIS A 89 -2.09 11.78 -4.32
C HIS A 89 -2.62 13.01 -3.58
N ALA A 90 -1.85 14.09 -3.55
CA ALA A 90 -2.30 15.35 -2.99
C ALA A 90 -3.06 16.16 -4.05
N ILE A 91 -4.37 16.31 -3.88
CA ILE A 91 -5.27 17.02 -4.81
C ILE A 91 -5.85 18.25 -4.13
N GLY A 92 -5.82 19.40 -4.79
CA GLY A 92 -6.39 20.65 -4.32
C GLY A 92 -7.63 21.12 -5.08
N PRO A 93 -8.04 22.39 -4.87
CA PRO A 93 -9.19 22.99 -5.54
C PRO A 93 -9.12 22.99 -7.07
N GLU A 94 -7.91 22.95 -7.64
CA GLU A 94 -7.66 22.80 -9.08
C GLU A 94 -8.20 21.49 -9.67
N GLY A 95 -8.56 20.53 -8.82
CA GLY A 95 -8.96 19.19 -9.26
C GLY A 95 -7.75 18.32 -9.59
N GLY A 96 -8.01 17.16 -10.21
CA GLY A 96 -6.96 16.21 -10.53
C GLY A 96 -7.50 14.83 -10.83
N MET A 97 -6.60 13.87 -11.02
CA MET A 97 -6.94 12.48 -11.29
C MET A 97 -6.05 11.54 -10.48
N VAL A 98 -6.62 10.43 -10.01
CA VAL A 98 -5.88 9.30 -9.44
C VAL A 98 -6.23 8.06 -10.25
N SER A 99 -5.21 7.30 -10.66
CA SER A 99 -5.38 6.03 -11.38
C SER A 99 -4.79 4.88 -10.57
N SER A 100 -5.39 3.70 -10.67
CA SER A 100 -4.88 2.51 -9.98
C SER A 100 -3.72 1.89 -10.76
N THR A 101 -2.66 1.49 -10.06
CA THR A 101 -1.55 0.73 -10.66
C THR A 101 -1.89 -0.74 -10.90
N VAL A 102 -2.91 -1.26 -10.22
CA VAL A 102 -3.37 -2.66 -10.31
C VAL A 102 -4.34 -2.84 -11.47
N VAL A 103 -5.25 -1.87 -11.66
CA VAL A 103 -6.24 -1.87 -12.73
C VAL A 103 -6.26 -0.48 -13.37
N PRO A 104 -5.45 -0.23 -14.42
CA PRO A 104 -5.28 1.12 -15.01
C PRO A 104 -6.59 1.77 -15.51
N GLN A 105 -7.59 0.95 -15.82
CA GLN A 105 -8.92 1.41 -16.23
C GLN A 105 -9.73 2.04 -15.09
N VAL A 106 -9.35 1.79 -13.82
CA VAL A 106 -9.97 2.42 -12.66
C VAL A 106 -9.30 3.75 -12.39
N GLN A 107 -10.06 4.82 -12.59
CA GLN A 107 -9.63 6.19 -12.39
C GLN A 107 -10.68 6.97 -11.61
N ALA A 108 -10.22 7.83 -10.72
CA ALA A 108 -11.04 8.80 -10.02
C ALA A 108 -10.66 10.19 -10.51
N VAL A 109 -11.64 10.93 -11.06
CA VAL A 109 -11.46 12.29 -11.56
C VAL A 109 -12.14 13.27 -10.62
N PHE A 110 -11.38 14.28 -10.19
CA PHE A 110 -11.83 15.37 -9.35
C PHE A 110 -11.88 16.63 -10.23
N PRO A 111 -13.07 17.16 -10.55
CA PRO A 111 -13.16 18.41 -11.30
C PRO A 111 -12.69 19.59 -10.43
N GLU A 112 -12.41 20.72 -11.09
CA GLU A 112 -12.13 21.98 -10.40
C GLU A 112 -13.25 22.35 -9.43
N GLY A 113 -12.89 22.83 -8.25
CA GLY A 113 -13.82 23.19 -7.17
C GLY A 113 -14.39 22.01 -6.38
N ALA A 114 -14.05 20.75 -6.70
CA ALA A 114 -14.50 19.58 -5.94
C ALA A 114 -13.94 19.55 -4.50
N LEU A 115 -12.78 20.17 -4.29
CA LEU A 115 -12.11 20.27 -3.00
C LEU A 115 -11.90 21.74 -2.64
N THR A 116 -12.02 22.07 -1.36
CA THR A 116 -11.76 23.44 -0.86
C THR A 116 -10.35 23.62 -0.32
N LYS A 117 -9.60 22.52 -0.13
CA LYS A 117 -8.22 22.48 0.37
C LYS A 117 -7.46 21.35 -0.30
N LYS A 118 -6.13 21.49 -0.35
CA LYS A 118 -5.24 20.41 -0.79
C LYS A 118 -5.18 19.30 0.27
N ILE A 119 -5.64 18.11 -0.09
CA ILE A 119 -5.69 16.95 0.81
C ILE A 119 -5.08 15.72 0.13
N LYS A 120 -4.62 14.75 0.94
CA LYS A 120 -4.21 13.43 0.46
C LYS A 120 -5.46 12.61 0.15
N VAL A 121 -5.63 12.24 -1.11
CA VAL A 121 -6.69 11.35 -1.60
C VAL A 121 -6.08 9.98 -1.84
N GLY A 122 -6.68 8.94 -1.25
CA GLY A 122 -6.31 7.55 -1.48
C GLY A 122 -7.29 6.85 -2.44
N LEU A 123 -6.76 6.12 -3.42
CA LEU A 123 -7.52 5.19 -4.25
C LEU A 123 -7.07 3.77 -3.90
N GLN A 124 -8.02 2.87 -3.64
CA GLN A 124 -7.76 1.44 -3.43
C GLN A 124 -8.62 0.64 -4.41
N VAL A 125 -8.04 -0.42 -4.98
CA VAL A 125 -8.76 -1.30 -5.91
C VAL A 125 -8.54 -2.74 -5.50
N ASN A 126 -9.62 -3.39 -5.08
CA ASN A 126 -9.63 -4.80 -4.78
C ASN A 126 -10.24 -5.61 -5.93
N LEU A 127 -9.44 -6.50 -6.52
CA LEU A 127 -9.92 -7.38 -7.59
C LEU A 127 -10.80 -8.49 -6.99
N PHE A 128 -12.08 -8.47 -7.36
CA PHE A 128 -12.98 -9.57 -7.03
C PHE A 128 -12.62 -10.80 -7.89
N LYS A 129 -12.12 -11.84 -7.23
CA LYS A 129 -11.93 -13.17 -7.82
C LYS A 129 -13.03 -14.09 -7.28
N PRO A 130 -13.96 -14.58 -8.13
CA PRO A 130 -14.97 -15.53 -7.69
C PRO A 130 -14.31 -16.77 -7.07
N ARG A 131 -14.90 -17.30 -5.99
CA ARG A 131 -14.46 -18.61 -5.46
C ARG A 131 -14.64 -19.67 -6.55
N LYS A 132 -13.68 -20.60 -6.64
CA LYS A 132 -13.79 -21.76 -7.54
C LYS A 132 -15.12 -22.47 -7.30
N GLY A 133 -15.87 -22.73 -8.38
CA GLY A 133 -17.16 -23.41 -8.32
C GLY A 133 -18.39 -22.51 -8.10
N VAL A 134 -18.24 -21.18 -8.03
CA VAL A 134 -19.40 -20.26 -8.03
C VAL A 134 -19.85 -19.98 -9.48
N PRO A 135 -21.09 -20.34 -9.88
CA PRO A 135 -21.60 -20.01 -11.19
C PRO A 135 -21.68 -18.50 -11.42
N LEU A 136 -21.32 -18.03 -12.61
CA LEU A 136 -21.36 -16.62 -13.02
C LEU A 136 -22.74 -15.98 -12.78
N GLU A 137 -23.81 -16.75 -12.96
CA GLU A 137 -25.20 -16.31 -12.76
C GLU A 137 -25.52 -15.93 -11.30
N LYS A 138 -24.76 -16.46 -10.34
CA LYS A 138 -24.90 -16.08 -8.93
C LYS A 138 -24.11 -14.83 -8.57
N LEU A 139 -23.27 -14.31 -9.47
CA LEU A 139 -22.51 -13.08 -9.27
C LEU A 139 -23.38 -11.88 -9.64
N ARG A 140 -23.61 -10.98 -8.66
CA ARG A 140 -24.32 -9.73 -8.90
C ARG A 140 -23.31 -8.63 -9.26
N LYS A 141 -23.41 -8.09 -10.47
CA LYS A 141 -22.67 -6.88 -10.86
C LYS A 141 -23.35 -5.66 -10.23
N ILE A 142 -22.64 -4.95 -9.37
CA ILE A 142 -23.10 -3.66 -8.81
C ILE A 142 -22.49 -2.55 -9.66
N THR A 143 -23.33 -1.75 -10.31
CA THR A 143 -22.90 -0.59 -11.10
C THR A 143 -23.00 0.67 -10.25
N VAL A 144 -21.94 1.47 -10.19
CA VAL A 144 -21.83 2.70 -9.37
C VAL A 144 -22.95 3.71 -9.66
N ASN A 145 -23.46 3.74 -10.90
CA ASN A 145 -24.56 4.61 -11.32
C ASN A 145 -25.89 4.32 -10.60
N HIS A 146 -26.06 3.13 -10.03
CA HIS A 146 -27.27 2.72 -9.29
C HIS A 146 -27.07 2.71 -7.78
N ILE A 147 -26.00 3.31 -7.29
CA ILE A 147 -25.70 3.42 -5.86
C ILE A 147 -26.20 4.77 -5.36
N PRO A 148 -27.14 4.81 -4.39
CA PRO A 148 -27.62 6.04 -3.78
C PRO A 148 -26.45 6.88 -3.26
N LYS A 149 -26.50 8.21 -3.37
CA LYS A 149 -25.40 9.12 -2.96
C LYS A 149 -24.89 8.83 -1.54
N LYS A 150 -25.77 8.43 -0.61
CA LYS A 150 -25.43 8.05 0.77
C LYS A 150 -24.58 6.78 0.89
N LYS A 151 -24.63 5.87 -0.10
CA LYS A 151 -23.92 4.58 -0.11
C LYS A 151 -22.71 4.54 -1.07
N ARG A 152 -22.41 5.64 -1.78
CA ARG A 152 -21.25 5.70 -2.69
C ARG A 152 -19.92 5.66 -1.92
N TRP A 153 -19.88 6.26 -0.72
CA TRP A 153 -18.71 6.27 0.15
C TRP A 153 -18.43 4.91 0.82
N SER A 154 -19.44 4.03 0.90
CA SER A 154 -19.33 2.71 1.53
C SER A 154 -18.91 1.57 0.57
N LEU A 155 -18.69 1.88 -0.72
CA LEU A 155 -18.14 0.96 -1.71
C LEU A 155 -16.65 1.20 -2.02
N VAL A 156 -16.01 2.08 -1.25
CA VAL A 156 -14.56 2.07 -1.12
C VAL A 156 -14.22 0.84 -0.27
N TRP A 157 -13.78 -0.25 -0.91
CA TRP A 157 -13.32 -1.49 -0.28
C TRP A 157 -12.14 -2.07 -1.06
#